data_AF-A0A562Q256-F1
#
_entry.id   AF-A0A562Q256-F1
#
_cell.length_a   1.000
_cell.length_b   1.000
_cell.length_c   1.000
_cell.angle_alpha   90.00
_cell.angle_beta   90.00
_cell.angle_gamma   90.00
#
_symmetry.space_group_name_H-M   'P 1'
#
loop_
_entity.id
_entity.type
_entity.pdbx_description
1 polymer ?
#
loop_
_entity_poly.entity_id
_entity_poly.type
_entity_poly.pdbx_seq_one_letter_code
_entity_poly.pdbx_strand_id
1 'polypeptide(L)'
;MEKPRQYRLSKSESLFVRGPLTRLKNLFFTFKVQYNFIRAFQKMHFIGPCVTVFGSARFGPETGHYKNAEKIGAEIAKLGFTVMTGGGPGIMEAANKGAYEAEGYSVGSNIVLPIELKPNPYLHKWIYIPYFFVRKVILIKYSYAFVVMPGGIGTLDELFEALTLI
;
A
#
# COMPACT_ATOMS: atom_id res chain seq x y z
N MET A 1 33.96 1.24 3.46
CA MET A 1 33.07 1.71 4.56
C MET A 1 31.74 2.13 3.95
N GLU A 2 30.71 1.30 4.03
CA GLU A 2 29.36 1.66 3.59
C GLU A 2 28.80 2.76 4.51
N LYS A 3 28.31 3.87 3.92
CA LYS A 3 27.64 4.92 4.68
C LYS A 3 26.38 4.34 5.35
N PRO A 4 26.09 4.68 6.61
CA PRO A 4 24.89 4.21 7.29
C PRO A 4 23.66 4.70 6.51
N ARG A 5 22.81 3.76 6.07
CA ARG A 5 21.53 4.06 5.43
C ARG A 5 20.65 4.81 6.42
N GLN A 6 20.64 6.14 6.32
CA GLN A 6 19.80 6.99 7.13
C GLN A 6 18.35 6.79 6.65
N TYR A 7 17.57 6.00 7.39
CA TYR A 7 16.13 5.81 7.16
C TYR A 7 15.40 7.14 7.44
N ARG A 8 15.48 8.09 6.50
CA ARG A 8 14.71 9.34 6.58
C ARG A 8 13.27 9.02 6.20
N LEU A 9 12.32 9.43 7.03
CA LEU A 9 10.91 9.52 6.61
C LEU A 9 10.79 10.46 5.41
N SER A 10 9.72 10.33 4.62
CA SER A 10 9.43 11.32 3.57
C SER A 10 9.42 12.72 4.19
N LYS A 11 9.90 13.76 3.47
CA LYS A 11 9.92 15.14 3.99
C LYS A 11 8.56 15.55 4.59
N SER A 12 7.48 15.07 3.98
CA SER A 12 6.08 15.28 4.38
C SER A 12 5.74 14.68 5.74
N GLU A 13 6.22 13.47 6.05
CA GLU A 13 5.93 12.80 7.33
C GLU A 13 6.90 13.19 8.44
N SER A 14 8.12 13.56 8.07
CA SER A 14 9.06 14.10 9.03
C SER A 14 8.49 15.36 9.72
N LEU A 15 7.58 16.09 9.07
CA LEU A 15 6.87 17.22 9.68
C LEU A 15 5.94 16.80 10.83
N PHE A 16 5.35 15.60 10.76
CA PHE A 16 4.44 15.08 11.77
C PHE A 16 5.19 14.62 13.03
N VAL A 17 6.37 14.01 12.86
CA VAL A 17 7.13 13.38 13.96
C VAL A 17 8.11 14.36 14.65
N ARG A 18 8.23 15.61 14.15
CA ARG A 18 9.21 16.59 14.64
C ARG A 18 8.75 17.49 15.80
N GLY A 19 7.53 17.31 16.30
CA GLY A 19 6.98 18.10 17.41
C GLY A 19 6.04 19.24 16.96
N PRO A 20 5.67 20.16 17.86
CA PRO A 20 4.59 21.11 17.62
C PRO A 20 4.96 22.15 16.55
N LEU A 21 4.15 22.21 15.49
CA LEU A 21 4.24 23.24 14.45
C LEU A 21 3.44 24.49 14.85
N THR A 22 3.70 25.61 14.18
CA THR A 22 2.91 26.83 14.37
C THR A 22 1.46 26.64 13.89
N ARG A 23 0.51 27.40 14.46
CA ARG A 23 -0.92 27.31 14.11
C ARG A 23 -1.18 27.42 12.61
N LEU A 24 -0.50 28.33 11.93
CA LEU A 24 -0.63 28.53 10.49
C LEU A 24 -0.09 27.32 9.69
N LYS A 25 1.06 26.76 10.10
CA LYS A 25 1.61 25.55 9.48
C LYS A 25 0.68 24.34 9.69
N ASN A 26 0.08 24.22 10.87
CA ASN A 26 -0.93 23.18 11.14
C ASN A 26 -2.16 23.33 10.25
N LEU A 27 -2.67 24.56 10.08
CA LEU A 27 -3.81 24.81 9.21
C LEU A 27 -3.53 24.39 7.75
N PHE A 28 -2.41 24.82 7.19
CA PHE A 28 -2.01 24.42 5.83
C PHE A 28 -1.75 22.92 5.70
N PHE A 29 -1.19 22.30 6.75
CA PHE A 29 -1.02 20.86 6.80
C PHE A 29 -2.37 20.14 6.74
N THR A 30 -3.37 20.57 7.50
CA THR A 30 -4.73 20.00 7.46
C THR A 30 -5.33 20.06 6.05
N PHE A 31 -5.26 21.21 5.38
CA PHE A 31 -5.73 21.32 3.99
C PHE A 31 -4.98 20.39 3.03
N LYS A 32 -3.66 20.24 3.21
CA LYS A 32 -2.87 19.32 2.40
C LYS A 32 -3.26 17.87 2.63
N VAL A 33 -3.53 17.48 3.87
CA VAL A 33 -4.03 16.13 4.20
C VAL A 33 -5.40 15.89 3.57
N GLN A 34 -6.33 16.84 3.74
CA GLN A 34 -7.67 16.77 3.17
C GLN A 34 -7.62 16.64 1.64
N TYR A 35 -6.78 17.42 0.97
CA TYR A 35 -6.57 17.31 -0.48
C TYR A 35 -6.11 15.91 -0.90
N ASN A 36 -5.20 15.28 -0.15
CA ASN A 36 -4.74 13.92 -0.46
C ASN A 36 -5.85 12.88 -0.26
N PHE A 37 -6.71 13.05 0.75
CA PHE A 37 -7.90 12.21 0.90
C PHE A 37 -8.86 12.36 -0.27
N ILE A 38 -9.22 13.59 -0.66
CA ILE A 38 -10.12 13.83 -1.80
C ILE A 38 -9.55 13.19 -3.07
N ARG A 39 -8.27 13.42 -3.36
CA ARG A 39 -7.59 12.84 -4.52
C ARG A 39 -7.61 11.31 -4.49
N ALA A 40 -7.36 10.70 -3.32
CA ALA A 40 -7.35 9.26 -3.17
C ALA A 40 -8.74 8.66 -3.31
N PHE A 41 -9.76 9.28 -2.72
CA PHE A 41 -11.14 8.83 -2.84
C PHE A 41 -11.65 8.91 -4.27
N GLN A 42 -11.37 10.01 -4.97
CA GLN A 42 -11.74 10.15 -6.38
C GLN A 42 -11.03 9.12 -7.26
N LYS A 43 -9.72 8.91 -7.05
CA LYS A 43 -8.97 7.94 -7.86
C LYS A 43 -9.38 6.51 -7.58
N MET A 44 -9.72 6.16 -6.34
CA MET A 44 -10.08 4.79 -5.95
C MET A 44 -11.59 4.51 -5.97
N HIS A 45 -12.43 5.48 -6.35
CA HIS A 45 -13.88 5.36 -6.23
C HIS A 45 -14.49 4.14 -6.96
N PHE A 46 -14.02 3.85 -8.17
CA PHE A 46 -14.61 2.83 -9.06
C PHE A 46 -13.79 1.52 -9.12
N ILE A 47 -13.02 1.18 -8.08
CA ILE A 47 -12.18 -0.03 -8.11
C ILE A 47 -12.95 -1.32 -7.77
N GLY A 48 -14.26 -1.24 -7.50
CA GLY A 48 -15.09 -2.40 -7.19
C GLY A 48 -14.77 -3.04 -5.83
N PRO A 49 -15.38 -4.21 -5.53
CA PRO A 49 -15.11 -4.94 -4.31
C PRO A 49 -13.67 -5.44 -4.31
N CYS A 50 -12.92 -5.08 -3.26
CA CYS A 50 -11.49 -5.29 -3.22
C CYS A 50 -11.09 -6.25 -2.08
N VAL A 51 -10.04 -7.03 -2.31
CA VAL A 51 -9.31 -7.72 -1.25
C VAL A 51 -7.90 -7.14 -1.22
N THR A 52 -7.47 -6.69 -0.03
CA THR A 52 -6.11 -6.17 0.13
C THR A 52 -5.15 -7.26 0.57
N VAL A 53 -4.04 -7.39 -0.13
CA VAL A 53 -2.97 -8.34 0.20
C VAL A 53 -1.76 -7.59 0.75
N PHE A 54 -1.38 -7.96 1.98
CA PHE A 54 -0.18 -7.46 2.66
C PHE A 54 0.91 -8.52 2.69
N GLY A 55 2.17 -8.09 2.63
CA GLY A 55 3.31 -9.01 2.76
C GLY A 55 4.66 -8.33 2.59
N SER A 56 5.72 -9.11 2.71
CA SER A 56 7.10 -8.62 2.61
C SER A 56 7.43 -8.05 1.23
N ALA A 57 8.11 -6.90 1.20
CA ALA A 57 8.72 -6.35 -0.01
C ALA A 57 10.02 -7.07 -0.44
N ARG A 58 10.50 -8.06 0.33
CA ARG A 58 11.83 -8.68 0.17
C ARG A 58 11.82 -10.09 -0.42
N PHE A 59 10.67 -10.77 -0.43
CA PHE A 59 10.58 -12.11 -1.01
C PHE A 59 10.56 -12.00 -2.53
N GLY A 60 11.49 -12.66 -3.23
CA GLY A 60 11.57 -12.65 -4.70
C GLY A 60 10.87 -13.85 -5.35
N PRO A 61 10.82 -13.90 -6.69
CA PRO A 61 10.10 -14.93 -7.47
C PRO A 61 10.48 -16.37 -7.17
N GLU A 62 11.73 -16.61 -6.77
CA GLU A 62 12.22 -17.95 -6.43
C GLU A 62 11.65 -18.51 -5.12
N THR A 63 11.11 -17.64 -4.26
CA THR A 63 10.63 -18.05 -2.95
C THR A 63 9.23 -18.67 -3.02
N GLY A 64 8.98 -19.69 -2.19
CA GLY A 64 7.64 -20.30 -2.09
C GLY A 64 6.56 -19.29 -1.68
N HIS A 65 6.91 -18.29 -0.88
CA HIS A 65 5.97 -17.23 -0.48
C HIS A 65 5.53 -16.37 -1.66
N TYR A 66 6.42 -16.05 -2.59
CA TYR A 66 6.08 -15.29 -3.79
C TYR A 66 5.13 -16.08 -4.69
N LYS A 67 5.45 -17.35 -4.98
CA LYS A 67 4.58 -18.24 -5.78
C LYS A 67 3.20 -18.45 -5.14
N ASN A 68 3.14 -18.54 -3.81
CA ASN A 68 1.88 -18.63 -3.10
C ASN A 68 1.09 -17.32 -3.18
N ALA A 69 1.75 -16.16 -3.11
CA ALA A 69 1.10 -14.87 -3.28
C ALA A 69 0.55 -14.66 -4.70
N GLU A 70 1.27 -15.11 -5.73
CA GLU A 70 0.75 -15.15 -7.11
C GLU A 70 -0.53 -15.98 -7.20
N LYS A 71 -0.52 -17.21 -6.65
CA LYS A 71 -1.71 -18.07 -6.63
C LYS A 71 -2.88 -17.41 -5.90
N ILE A 72 -2.64 -16.82 -4.73
CA ILE A 72 -3.66 -16.11 -3.97
C ILE A 72 -4.24 -14.94 -4.78
N GLY A 73 -3.39 -14.13 -5.42
CA GLY A 73 -3.84 -13.03 -6.28
C GLY A 73 -4.71 -13.51 -7.44
N ALA A 74 -4.34 -14.62 -8.06
CA ALA A 74 -5.12 -15.24 -9.15
C ALA A 74 -6.48 -15.77 -8.66
N GLU A 75 -6.53 -16.45 -7.50
CA GLU A 75 -7.79 -16.96 -6.95
C GLU A 75 -8.73 -15.83 -6.51
N ILE A 76 -8.20 -14.74 -5.92
CA ILE A 76 -9.01 -13.56 -5.59
C ILE A 76 -9.62 -12.96 -6.87
N ALA A 77 -8.82 -12.82 -7.93
CA ALA A 77 -9.26 -12.30 -9.21
C ALA A 77 -10.37 -13.18 -9.84
N LYS A 78 -10.22 -14.51 -9.81
CA LYS A 78 -11.23 -15.46 -10.31
C LYS A 78 -12.55 -15.37 -9.57
N LEU A 79 -12.53 -14.99 -8.30
CA LEU A 79 -13.74 -14.74 -7.49
C LEU A 79 -14.43 -13.41 -7.84
N GLY A 80 -13.88 -12.62 -8.77
CA GLY A 80 -14.43 -11.34 -9.21
C GLY A 80 -14.04 -10.15 -8.32
N PHE A 81 -13.09 -10.34 -7.39
CA PHE A 81 -12.59 -9.26 -6.56
C PHE A 81 -11.37 -8.58 -7.20
N THR A 82 -11.29 -7.27 -7.01
CA THR A 82 -10.09 -6.50 -7.30
C THR A 82 -9.01 -6.83 -6.26
N VAL A 83 -7.76 -6.99 -6.70
CA VAL A 83 -6.62 -7.15 -5.81
C VAL A 83 -5.97 -5.79 -5.55
N MET A 84 -5.95 -5.34 -4.30
CA MET A 84 -5.22 -4.14 -3.88
C MET A 84 -3.99 -4.51 -3.06
N THR A 85 -2.89 -3.79 -3.30
CA THR A 85 -1.67 -3.94 -2.51
C THR A 85 -1.05 -2.56 -2.23
N GLY A 86 0.08 -2.56 -1.52
CA GLY A 86 0.93 -1.38 -1.39
C GLY A 86 1.67 -0.95 -2.67
N GLY A 87 1.54 -1.70 -3.77
CA GLY A 87 2.13 -1.40 -5.07
C GLY A 87 3.66 -1.49 -5.15
N GLY A 88 4.30 -2.05 -4.11
CA GLY A 88 5.74 -2.27 -4.06
C GLY A 88 6.16 -3.64 -4.63
N PRO A 89 7.46 -3.98 -4.54
CA PRO A 89 8.00 -5.27 -4.98
C PRO A 89 7.63 -6.41 -4.02
N GLY A 90 8.07 -7.62 -4.36
CA GLY A 90 7.97 -8.80 -3.52
C GLY A 90 6.55 -9.37 -3.46
N ILE A 91 6.04 -9.66 -2.27
CA ILE A 91 4.70 -10.26 -2.12
C ILE A 91 3.58 -9.39 -2.69
N MET A 92 3.72 -8.06 -2.58
CA MET A 92 2.76 -7.13 -3.18
C MET A 92 2.74 -7.27 -4.70
N GLU A 93 3.91 -7.28 -5.33
CA GLU A 93 4.02 -7.52 -6.77
C GLU A 93 3.49 -8.90 -7.17
N ALA A 94 3.83 -9.95 -6.43
CA ALA A 94 3.35 -11.30 -6.68
C ALA A 94 1.82 -11.38 -6.71
N ALA A 95 1.15 -10.79 -5.71
CA ALA A 95 -0.31 -10.77 -5.66
C ALA A 95 -0.91 -9.96 -6.83
N ASN A 96 -0.31 -8.81 -7.17
CA ASN A 96 -0.74 -8.02 -8.33
C ASN A 96 -0.54 -8.77 -9.65
N LYS A 97 0.59 -9.49 -9.79
CA LYS A 97 0.92 -10.30 -10.95
C LYS A 97 -0.09 -11.44 -11.13
N GLY A 98 -0.36 -12.20 -10.09
CA GLY A 98 -1.34 -13.28 -10.13
C GLY A 98 -2.74 -12.79 -10.52
N ALA A 99 -3.14 -11.64 -10.00
CA ALA A 99 -4.41 -11.02 -10.39
C ALA A 99 -4.42 -10.57 -11.86
N TYR A 100 -3.34 -9.92 -12.31
CA TYR A 100 -3.19 -9.44 -13.68
C TYR A 100 -3.19 -10.59 -14.70
N GLU A 101 -2.44 -11.66 -14.43
CA GLU A 101 -2.38 -12.84 -15.30
C GLU A 101 -3.69 -13.64 -15.33
N ALA A 102 -4.51 -13.53 -14.29
CA ALA A 102 -5.86 -14.11 -14.23
C ALA A 102 -6.95 -13.17 -14.80
N GLU A 103 -6.56 -12.13 -15.55
CA GLU A 103 -7.46 -11.12 -16.14
C GLU A 103 -8.31 -10.34 -15.11
N GLY A 104 -7.86 -10.32 -13.85
CA GLY A 104 -8.47 -9.56 -12.77
C GLY A 104 -7.97 -8.12 -12.68
N TYR A 105 -8.75 -7.28 -12.01
CA TYR A 105 -8.35 -5.89 -11.77
C TYR A 105 -7.34 -5.80 -10.62
N SER A 106 -6.30 -5.00 -10.80
CA SER A 106 -5.13 -4.96 -9.91
C SER A 106 -4.74 -3.51 -9.60
N VAL A 107 -4.69 -3.17 -8.33
CA VAL A 107 -4.60 -1.78 -7.84
C VAL A 107 -3.49 -1.62 -6.79
N GLY A 108 -2.81 -0.46 -6.81
CA GLY A 108 -1.69 -0.14 -5.93
C GLY A 108 -1.87 1.17 -5.16
N SER A 109 -1.59 1.12 -3.86
CA SER A 109 -1.53 2.30 -2.98
C SER A 109 -0.07 2.52 -2.53
N ASN A 110 0.69 3.22 -3.37
CA ASN A 110 2.13 3.41 -3.22
C ASN A 110 2.42 4.56 -2.23
N ILE A 111 3.21 4.28 -1.20
CA ILE A 111 3.73 5.32 -0.30
C ILE A 111 4.92 6.04 -0.95
N VAL A 112 4.96 7.37 -0.87
CA VAL A 112 6.10 8.17 -1.33
C VAL A 112 7.22 8.08 -0.29
N LEU A 113 8.26 7.31 -0.62
CA LEU A 113 9.48 7.20 0.18
C LEU A 113 10.59 8.08 -0.41
N PRO A 114 11.62 8.46 0.38
CA PRO A 114 12.75 9.24 -0.15
C PRO A 114 13.58 8.49 -1.19
N ILE A 115 13.53 7.16 -1.18
CA ILE A 115 14.03 6.31 -2.25
C ILE A 115 12.81 5.89 -3.06
N GLU A 116 12.71 6.38 -4.28
CA GLU A 116 11.55 6.15 -5.13
C GLU A 116 11.47 4.67 -5.52
N LEU A 117 10.43 3.99 -5.03
CA LEU A 117 10.08 2.65 -5.47
C LEU A 117 9.15 2.81 -6.66
N LYS A 118 9.58 2.33 -7.84
CA LYS A 118 8.70 2.26 -9.00
C LYS A 118 7.50 1.34 -8.68
N PRO A 119 6.29 1.72 -9.10
CA PRO A 119 5.13 0.84 -9.02
C PRO A 119 5.42 -0.43 -9.81
N ASN A 120 4.98 -1.57 -9.27
CA ASN A 120 5.16 -2.83 -9.98
C ASN A 120 4.36 -2.83 -11.30
N PRO A 121 4.81 -3.58 -12.34
CA PRO A 121 4.27 -3.46 -13.69
C PRO A 121 2.88 -4.09 -13.85
N TYR A 122 2.37 -4.79 -12.85
CA TYR A 122 1.10 -5.52 -12.89
C TYR A 122 -0.08 -4.71 -12.32
N LEU A 123 0.07 -3.39 -12.23
CA LEU A 123 -0.96 -2.48 -11.72
C LEU A 123 -1.72 -1.82 -12.87
N HIS A 124 -3.03 -2.04 -12.90
CA HIS A 124 -3.92 -1.30 -13.81
C HIS A 124 -4.14 0.14 -13.32
N LYS A 125 -4.16 0.33 -12.00
CA LYS A 125 -4.36 1.64 -11.37
C LYS A 125 -3.50 1.76 -10.13
N TRP A 126 -2.83 2.88 -9.96
CA TRP A 126 -2.08 3.16 -8.73
C TRP A 126 -2.19 4.62 -8.30
N ILE A 127 -1.98 4.87 -7.02
CA ILE A 127 -1.86 6.23 -6.46
C ILE A 127 -0.61 6.35 -5.62
N TYR A 128 0.07 7.49 -5.74
CA TYR A 128 1.11 7.88 -4.82
C TYR A 128 0.50 8.66 -3.65
N ILE A 129 0.76 8.19 -2.44
CA ILE A 129 0.26 8.79 -1.20
C ILE A 129 1.47 9.29 -0.40
N PRO A 130 1.49 10.56 0.03
CA PRO A 130 2.64 11.12 0.76
C PRO A 130 2.64 10.87 2.27
N TYR A 131 1.53 10.33 2.82
CA TYR A 131 1.31 10.12 4.25
C TYR A 131 0.83 8.69 4.54
N PHE A 132 1.47 7.98 5.47
CA PHE A 132 1.14 6.60 5.85
C PHE A 132 -0.30 6.47 6.35
N PHE A 133 -0.76 7.39 7.19
CA PHE A 133 -2.12 7.33 7.74
C PHE A 133 -3.20 7.49 6.65
N VAL A 134 -2.97 8.33 5.63
CA VAL A 134 -3.89 8.42 4.47
C VAL A 134 -3.89 7.10 3.72
N ARG A 135 -2.72 6.49 3.54
CA ARG A 135 -2.56 5.22 2.83
C ARG A 135 -3.30 4.07 3.53
N LYS A 136 -3.14 3.95 4.84
CA LYS A 136 -3.82 2.96 5.69
C LYS A 136 -5.34 3.03 5.54
N VAL A 137 -5.90 4.24 5.65
CA VAL A 137 -7.35 4.46 5.44
C VAL A 137 -7.81 4.01 4.06
N ILE A 138 -7.02 4.26 3.00
CA ILE A 138 -7.39 3.85 1.63
C ILE A 138 -7.32 2.33 1.47
N LEU A 139 -6.32 1.67 2.05
CA LEU A 139 -6.19 0.21 2.02
C LEU A 139 -7.35 -0.48 2.74
N ILE A 140 -7.88 0.13 3.80
CA ILE A 140 -8.98 -0.43 4.57
C ILE A 140 -10.35 -0.10 3.96
N LYS A 141 -10.60 1.16 3.60
CA LYS A 141 -11.92 1.66 3.17
C LYS A 141 -12.55 0.89 2.00
N TYR A 142 -11.73 0.45 1.04
CA TYR A 142 -12.21 -0.23 -0.17
C TYR A 142 -12.15 -1.76 -0.07
N SER A 143 -11.58 -2.29 1.02
CA SER A 143 -11.35 -3.72 1.18
C SER A 143 -12.49 -4.39 1.94
N TYR A 144 -12.94 -5.52 1.40
CA TYR A 144 -13.90 -6.42 2.05
C TYR A 144 -13.21 -7.50 2.87
N ALA A 145 -11.97 -7.82 2.51
CA ALA A 145 -11.14 -8.78 3.22
C ALA A 145 -9.66 -8.39 3.13
N PHE A 146 -8.89 -8.92 4.06
CA PHE A 146 -7.44 -8.77 4.11
C PHE A 146 -6.78 -10.14 4.07
N VAL A 147 -5.77 -10.29 3.22
CA VAL A 147 -4.90 -11.46 3.21
C VAL A 147 -3.51 -11.04 3.66
N VAL A 148 -3.07 -11.58 4.79
CA VAL A 148 -1.77 -11.24 5.38
C VAL A 148 -0.78 -12.38 5.15
N MET A 149 0.18 -12.13 4.28
CA MET A 149 1.28 -13.05 3.96
C MET A 149 2.50 -12.78 4.84
N PRO A 150 3.47 -13.71 4.91
CA PRO A 150 4.72 -13.49 5.64
C PRO A 150 5.39 -12.16 5.28
N GLY A 151 5.74 -11.40 6.32
CA GLY A 151 6.03 -9.98 6.21
C GLY A 151 6.89 -9.44 7.33
N GLY A 152 7.31 -8.19 7.20
CA GLY A 152 8.08 -7.47 8.22
C GLY A 152 7.19 -6.58 9.08
N ILE A 153 7.81 -5.57 9.71
CA ILE A 153 7.12 -4.60 10.59
C ILE A 153 5.95 -3.93 9.88
N GLY A 154 6.13 -3.48 8.63
CA GLY A 154 5.03 -2.84 7.89
C GLY A 154 3.84 -3.77 7.64
N THR A 155 4.07 -5.08 7.51
CA THR A 155 2.98 -6.05 7.37
C THR A 155 2.26 -6.27 8.69
N LEU A 156 3.01 -6.32 9.80
CA LEU A 156 2.44 -6.44 11.14
C LEU A 156 1.65 -5.20 11.54
N ASP A 157 2.12 -4.01 11.17
CA ASP A 157 1.44 -2.73 11.39
C ASP A 157 0.04 -2.72 10.74
N GLU A 158 -0.06 -3.11 9.46
CA GLU A 158 -1.35 -3.20 8.76
C GLU A 158 -2.23 -4.34 9.32
N LEU A 159 -1.63 -5.47 9.75
CA LEU A 159 -2.36 -6.57 10.39
C LEU A 159 -3.01 -6.13 11.71
N PHE A 160 -2.25 -5.52 12.61
CA PHE A 160 -2.78 -5.09 13.91
C PHE A 160 -3.78 -3.95 13.76
N GLU A 161 -3.60 -3.07 12.77
CA GLU A 161 -4.62 -2.05 12.46
C GLU A 161 -5.92 -2.69 11.99
N ALA A 162 -5.86 -3.66 11.06
CA ALA A 162 -7.04 -4.38 10.61
C ALA A 162 -7.74 -5.14 11.75
N LEU A 163 -6.97 -5.81 12.62
CA LEU A 163 -7.51 -6.52 13.79
C LEU A 163 -8.15 -5.59 14.81
N THR A 164 -7.65 -4.36 14.95
CA THR A 164 -8.21 -3.38 15.92
C THR A 164 -9.57 -2.83 15.45
N LEU A 165 -9.85 -2.89 14.15
CA LEU A 165 -11.10 -2.38 13.56
C LEU A 165 -12.23 -3.41 13.51
N ILE A 166 -11.94 -4.69 13.81
CA ILE A 166 -12.88 -5.82 13.83
C ILE A 166 -13.26 -6.12 15.28
#